data_AF-A0A2D8S9X3-F1
#
_entry.id   AF-A0A2D8S9X3-F1
#
_cell.length_a   1.000
_cell.length_b   1.000
_cell.length_c   1.000
_cell.angle_alpha   90.00
_cell.angle_beta   90.00
_cell.angle_gamma   90.00
#
_symmetry.space_group_name_H-M   'P 1'
#
loop_
_entity.id
_entity.type
_entity.pdbx_description
1 polymer ?
#
loop_
_entity_poly.entity_id
_entity_poly.type
_entity_poly.pdbx_seq_one_letter_code
_entity_poly.pdbx_strand_id
1 'polypeptide(L)'
;MMMIIAVCFLSFLILPQLPWWFISVLSTIIGYNSKGLFQSIIAGFVCGALPWVSILVYKYYNGAELLIDRVSGIISMDGLLGAFIATMLIGGITGLLGSLSAFTFKLAFKDQLIKE
;
A
#
# COMPACT_ATOMS: atom_id res chain seq x y z
N MET A 1 -14.71 8.95 -0.55
CA MET A 1 -14.36 8.50 0.81
C MET A 1 -14.88 7.08 1.05
N MET A 2 -16.19 6.82 0.96
CA MET A 2 -16.75 5.46 1.08
C MET A 2 -16.10 4.42 0.14
N MET A 3 -15.89 4.77 -1.13
CA MET A 3 -15.21 3.88 -2.09
C MET A 3 -13.72 3.65 -1.77
N ILE A 4 -13.03 4.65 -1.21
CA ILE A 4 -11.61 4.50 -0.82
C ILE A 4 -11.50 3.53 0.35
N ILE A 5 -12.38 3.69 1.35
CA ILE A 5 -12.46 2.81 2.51
C ILE A 5 -12.79 1.38 2.06
N ALA A 6 -13.75 1.22 1.13
CA ALA A 6 -14.09 -0.07 0.56
C ALA A 6 -12.91 -0.73 -0.16
N VAL A 7 -12.13 0.02 -0.97
CA VAL A 7 -10.96 -0.54 -1.66
C VAL A 7 -9.84 -0.87 -0.67
N CYS A 8 -9.58 -0.07 0.36
CA CYS A 8 -8.61 -0.42 1.40
C CYS A 8 -9.01 -1.70 2.16
N PHE A 9 -10.30 -1.86 2.47
CA PHE A 9 -10.82 -3.05 3.13
C PHE A 9 -10.75 -4.28 2.22
N LEU A 10 -11.07 -4.11 0.94
CA LEU A 10 -10.95 -5.17 -0.07
C LEU A 10 -9.49 -5.57 -0.28
N SER A 11 -8.58 -4.59 -0.31
CA SER A 11 -7.12 -4.78 -0.35
C SER A 11 -6.65 -5.63 0.83
N PHE A 12 -7.11 -5.31 2.03
CA PHE A 12 -6.81 -6.10 3.23
C PHE A 12 -7.24 -7.57 3.13
N LEU A 13 -8.42 -7.85 2.57
CA LEU A 13 -8.93 -9.22 2.44
C LEU A 13 -8.28 -10.03 1.32
N ILE A 14 -7.93 -9.36 0.21
CA ILE A 14 -7.52 -10.03 -1.03
C ILE A 14 -5.99 -10.17 -1.13
N LEU A 15 -5.21 -9.20 -0.65
CA LEU A 15 -3.75 -9.26 -0.74
C LEU A 15 -3.11 -10.50 -0.13
N PRO A 16 -3.61 -11.08 0.98
CA PRO A 16 -3.04 -12.31 1.52
C PRO A 16 -3.07 -13.50 0.55
N GLN A 17 -3.97 -13.49 -0.44
CA GLN A 17 -4.16 -14.56 -1.42
C GLN A 17 -3.58 -14.25 -2.80
N LEU A 18 -3.23 -12.98 -3.07
CA LEU A 18 -2.73 -12.53 -4.37
C LEU A 18 -1.21 -12.31 -4.34
N PRO A 19 -0.57 -12.25 -5.53
CA PRO A 19 0.83 -11.87 -5.64
C PRO A 19 1.11 -10.49 -5.05
N TRP A 20 2.31 -10.31 -4.48
CA TRP A 20 2.72 -9.10 -3.79
C TRP A 20 2.59 -7.80 -4.62
N TRP A 21 2.78 -7.88 -5.94
CA TRP A 21 2.71 -6.72 -6.84
C TRP A 21 1.29 -6.17 -6.99
N PHE A 22 0.26 -6.92 -6.59
CA PHE A 22 -1.15 -6.53 -6.72
C PHE A 22 -1.52 -5.29 -5.88
N ILE A 23 -0.71 -4.94 -4.87
CA ILE A 23 -0.80 -3.67 -4.13
C ILE A 23 -0.88 -2.49 -5.09
N SER A 24 -0.01 -2.50 -6.12
CA SER A 24 0.11 -1.40 -7.07
C SER A 24 -1.15 -1.25 -7.94
N VAL A 25 -1.82 -2.36 -8.25
CA VAL A 25 -3.07 -2.38 -9.03
C VAL A 25 -4.23 -1.83 -8.20
N LEU A 26 -4.34 -2.23 -6.93
CA LEU A 26 -5.41 -1.71 -6.07
C LEU A 26 -5.17 -0.23 -5.72
N SER A 27 -3.92 0.17 -5.50
CA SER A 27 -3.60 1.56 -5.21
C SER A 27 -3.79 2.48 -6.43
N THR A 28 -3.52 2.01 -7.66
CA THR A 28 -3.83 2.76 -8.89
C THR A 28 -5.34 3.02 -9.04
N ILE A 29 -6.20 2.04 -8.74
CA ILE A 29 -7.66 2.22 -8.75
C ILE A 29 -8.10 3.32 -7.76
N ILE A 30 -7.48 3.37 -6.57
CA ILE A 30 -7.70 4.44 -5.59
C ILE A 30 -7.25 5.79 -6.12
N GLY A 31 -6.06 5.85 -6.74
CA GLY A 31 -5.49 7.06 -7.29
C GLY A 31 -6.35 7.68 -8.40
N TYR A 32 -6.82 6.84 -9.32
CA TYR A 32 -7.73 7.26 -10.39
C TYR A 32 -9.03 7.85 -9.83
N ASN A 33 -9.57 7.26 -8.78
CA ASN A 33 -10.83 7.70 -8.20
C ASN A 33 -10.69 8.86 -7.20
N SER A 34 -9.46 9.26 -6.87
CA SER A 34 -9.21 10.34 -5.92
C SER A 34 -9.58 11.70 -6.52
N LYS A 35 -10.08 12.61 -5.66
CA LYS A 35 -10.48 13.97 -6.06
C LYS A 35 -9.37 14.99 -5.80
N GLY A 36 -8.45 14.70 -4.89
CA GLY A 36 -7.34 15.58 -4.54
C GLY A 36 -6.03 14.82 -4.38
N LEU A 37 -4.92 15.55 -4.51
CA LEU A 37 -3.57 15.01 -4.44
C LEU A 37 -3.28 14.42 -3.05
N PHE A 38 -3.52 15.18 -1.98
CA PHE A 38 -3.34 14.70 -0.61
C PHE A 38 -4.19 13.46 -0.30
N GLN A 39 -5.42 13.42 -0.82
CA GLN A 39 -6.29 12.25 -0.68
C GLN A 39 -5.71 11.02 -1.37
N SER A 40 -5.18 11.18 -2.60
CA SER A 40 -4.53 10.08 -3.33
C SER A 40 -3.29 9.56 -2.59
N ILE A 41 -2.44 10.46 -2.08
CA ILE A 41 -1.24 10.08 -1.33
C ILE A 41 -1.59 9.26 -0.10
N ILE A 42 -2.45 9.80 0.77
CA ILE A 42 -2.80 9.16 2.05
C ILE A 42 -3.54 7.84 1.79
N ALA A 43 -4.49 7.83 0.86
CA ALA A 43 -5.25 6.63 0.55
C ALA A 43 -4.39 5.53 -0.08
N GLY A 44 -3.49 5.90 -1.00
CA GLY A 44 -2.53 4.97 -1.61
C GLY A 44 -1.59 4.37 -0.58
N PHE A 45 -1.04 5.20 0.32
CA PHE A 45 -0.16 4.74 1.40
C PHE A 45 -0.87 3.76 2.33
N VAL A 46 -2.06 4.12 2.83
CA VAL A 46 -2.83 3.28 3.74
C VAL A 46 -3.24 1.96 3.07
N CYS A 47 -3.66 2.00 1.80
CA CYS A 47 -4.03 0.80 1.04
C CYS A 47 -2.88 -0.19 0.89
N GLY A 48 -1.64 0.28 0.75
CA GLY A 48 -0.46 -0.57 0.63
C GLY A 48 0.12 -1.01 1.98
N ALA A 49 0.18 -0.11 2.95
CA ALA A 49 0.80 -0.38 4.25
C ALA A 49 -0.07 -1.29 5.14
N LEU A 50 -1.37 -1.03 5.20
CA LEU A 50 -2.27 -1.66 6.18
C LEU A 50 -2.37 -3.19 6.01
N PRO A 51 -2.60 -3.74 4.79
CA PRO A 51 -2.66 -5.19 4.60
C PRO A 51 -1.35 -5.89 4.98
N TRP A 52 -0.21 -5.30 4.63
CA TRP A 52 1.11 -5.89 4.86
C TRP A 52 1.50 -5.89 6.33
N VAL A 53 1.21 -4.80 7.04
CA VAL A 53 1.39 -4.72 8.50
C VAL A 53 0.54 -5.80 9.18
N SER A 54 -0.70 -5.98 8.75
CA SER A 54 -1.59 -6.99 9.33
C SER A 54 -1.17 -8.42 9.02
N ILE A 55 -0.66 -8.71 7.81
CA ILE A 55 -0.07 -10.00 7.48
C ILE A 55 1.16 -10.27 8.37
N LEU A 56 2.01 -9.28 8.59
CA LEU A 56 3.19 -9.41 9.44
C LEU A 56 2.81 -9.71 10.89
N VAL A 57 1.82 -9.00 11.45
CA VAL A 57 1.26 -9.29 12.78
C VAL A 57 0.73 -10.71 12.85
N TYR A 58 -0.08 -11.13 11.86
CA TYR A 58 -0.64 -12.48 11.82
C TYR A 58 0.45 -13.55 11.76
N LYS A 59 1.51 -13.34 10.96
CA LYS A 59 2.63 -14.28 10.86
C LYS A 59 3.46 -14.34 12.14
N TYR A 60 3.66 -13.20 12.81
CA TYR A 60 4.34 -13.16 14.10
C TYR A 60 3.65 -14.06 15.14
N TYR A 61 2.33 -13.92 15.30
CA TYR A 61 1.57 -14.75 16.25
C TYR A 61 1.44 -16.23 15.85
N ASN A 62 1.69 -16.58 14.58
CA ASN A 62 1.70 -17.97 14.10
C ASN A 62 3.11 -18.60 14.08
N GLY A 63 4.06 -18.05 14.84
CA GLY A 63 5.38 -18.66 15.04
C GLY A 63 6.43 -18.31 13.98
N ALA A 64 6.24 -17.25 13.20
CA ALA A 64 7.24 -16.77 12.24
C ALA A 64 8.34 -15.89 12.88
N GLU A 65 8.52 -15.94 14.21
CA GLU A 65 9.49 -15.09 14.94
C GLU A 65 10.90 -15.22 14.35
N LEU A 66 11.32 -16.46 14.05
CA LEU A 66 12.67 -16.75 13.58
C LEU A 66 12.94 -16.14 12.19
N LEU A 67 11.93 -16.07 11.34
CA LEU A 67 12.02 -15.42 10.03
C LEU A 67 12.06 -13.90 10.17
N ILE A 68 11.24 -13.34 11.07
CA ILE A 68 11.18 -11.90 11.34
C ILE A 68 12.51 -11.40 11.91
N ASP A 69 13.14 -12.15 12.81
CA ASP A 69 14.43 -11.81 13.38
C ASP A 69 15.56 -11.86 12.34
N ARG A 70 15.53 -12.83 11.42
CA ARG A 70 16.51 -12.90 10.33
C ARG A 70 16.35 -11.75 9.34
N VAL A 71 15.11 -11.43 8.98
CA VAL A 71 14.82 -10.34 8.04
C VAL A 71 15.16 -8.98 8.68
N SER A 72 14.82 -8.78 9.94
CA SER A 72 15.13 -7.55 10.67
C SER A 72 16.64 -7.34 10.87
N GLY A 73 17.38 -8.42 11.11
CA GLY A 73 18.85 -8.40 11.19
C GLY A 73 19.55 -8.00 9.88
N ILE A 74 18.95 -8.22 8.71
CA ILE A 74 19.49 -7.72 7.43
C ILE A 74 19.46 -6.18 7.39
N ILE A 75 18.49 -5.57 8.08
CA ILE A 75 18.26 -4.12 8.10
C ILE A 75 19.03 -3.45 9.27
N SER A 76 19.86 -4.22 10.00
CA SER A 76 20.58 -3.78 11.20
C SER A 76 19.67 -3.17 12.28
N MET A 77 18.37 -3.48 12.24
CA MET A 77 17.38 -3.08 13.24
C MET A 77 16.80 -4.36 13.81
N ASP A 78 17.44 -4.89 14.85
CA ASP A 78 17.05 -6.16 15.44
C ASP A 78 15.62 -6.12 15.99
N GLY A 79 14.89 -7.19 15.70
CA GLY A 79 13.58 -7.48 16.29
C GLY A 79 12.38 -6.97 15.49
N LEU A 80 11.22 -7.14 16.10
CA LEU A 80 9.90 -6.91 15.52
C LEU A 80 9.75 -5.50 14.92
N LEU A 81 10.27 -4.46 15.59
CA LEU A 81 10.12 -3.07 15.16
C LEU A 81 10.78 -2.79 13.80
N GLY A 82 11.97 -3.34 13.55
CA GLY A 82 12.67 -3.16 12.27
C GLY A 82 11.86 -3.72 11.11
N ALA A 83 11.36 -4.94 11.27
CA ALA A 83 10.51 -5.60 10.28
C ALA A 83 9.18 -4.85 10.06
N PHE A 84 8.57 -4.30 11.11
CA PHE A 84 7.36 -3.49 11.02
C PHE A 84 7.57 -2.22 10.20
N ILE A 85 8.62 -1.46 10.52
CA ILE A 85 8.92 -0.19 9.85
C ILE A 85 9.22 -0.45 8.38
N ALA A 86 10.05 -1.45 8.09
CA ALA A 86 10.38 -1.82 6.71
C ALA A 86 9.13 -2.24 5.92
N THR A 87 8.28 -3.10 6.50
CA THR A 87 7.06 -3.60 5.86
C THR A 87 6.05 -2.47 5.62
N MET A 88 5.87 -1.57 6.59
CA MET A 88 5.00 -0.41 6.47
C MET A 88 5.50 0.55 5.40
N LEU A 89 6.80 0.84 5.37
CA LEU A 89 7.39 1.77 4.40
C LEU A 89 7.36 1.18 2.99
N ILE A 90 7.78 -0.06 2.80
CA ILE A 90 7.78 -0.69 1.48
C ILE A 90 6.35 -0.80 0.93
N GLY A 91 5.42 -1.36 1.71
CA GLY A 91 4.01 -1.46 1.31
C GLY A 91 3.38 -0.09 1.05
N GLY A 92 3.60 0.86 1.96
CA GLY A 92 3.05 2.21 1.88
C GLY A 92 3.60 3.02 0.72
N ILE A 93 4.91 3.01 0.48
CA ILE A 93 5.54 3.71 -0.65
C ILE A 93 5.08 3.10 -1.97
N THR A 94 5.02 1.76 -2.07
CA THR A 94 4.54 1.08 -3.29
C THR A 94 3.08 1.44 -3.58
N GLY A 95 2.23 1.45 -2.54
CA GLY A 95 0.85 1.89 -2.65
C GLY A 95 0.73 3.36 -3.06
N LEU A 96 1.49 4.25 -2.41
CA LEU A 96 1.54 5.68 -2.72
C LEU A 96 1.94 5.95 -4.17
N LEU A 97 3.00 5.29 -4.66
CA LEU A 97 3.49 5.47 -6.03
C LEU A 97 2.46 4.97 -7.05
N GLY A 98 1.83 3.82 -6.81
CA GLY A 98 0.74 3.34 -7.65
C GLY A 98 -0.42 4.35 -7.70
N SER A 99 -0.86 4.87 -6.55
CA SER A 99 -1.94 5.86 -6.48
C SER A 99 -1.57 7.19 -7.18
N LEU A 100 -0.35 7.68 -6.99
CA LEU A 100 0.14 8.90 -7.65
C LEU A 100 0.22 8.74 -9.17
N SER A 101 0.66 7.58 -9.67
CA SER A 101 0.74 7.33 -11.10
C SER A 101 -0.63 7.45 -11.79
N ALA A 102 -1.68 6.85 -11.22
CA ALA A 102 -3.03 6.95 -11.76
C ALA A 102 -3.66 8.34 -11.58
N PHE A 103 -3.36 9.03 -10.49
CA PHE A 103 -3.87 10.38 -10.25
C PHE A 103 -3.24 11.40 -11.22
N THR A 104 -1.94 11.32 -11.46
CA THR A 104 -1.24 12.17 -12.43
C THR A 104 -1.71 11.89 -13.85
N PHE A 105 -1.91 10.62 -14.20
CA PHE A 105 -2.51 10.23 -15.48
C PHE A 105 -3.90 10.88 -15.68
N LYS A 106 -4.78 10.77 -14.68
CA LYS A 106 -6.11 11.39 -14.73
C LYS A 106 -6.06 12.91 -14.92
N LEU A 107 -5.15 13.59 -14.23
CA LEU A 107 -4.96 15.04 -14.38
C LEU A 107 -4.50 15.41 -15.79
N ALA A 108 -3.48 14.72 -16.30
CA ALA A 108 -2.93 14.99 -17.63
C ALA A 108 -4.00 14.85 -18.74
N PHE A 109 -4.80 13.79 -18.70
CA PHE A 109 -5.86 13.57 -19.70
C PHE A 109 -7.04 14.52 -19.55
N LYS A 110 -7.39 14.91 -18.33
CA LYS A 110 -8.43 15.92 -18.10
C LYS A 110 -8.03 17.27 -18.68
N ASP A 111 -6.77 17.66 -18.54
CA ASP A 111 -6.25 18.92 -19.08
C ASP A 111 -6.20 18.93 -20.61
N GLN A 112 -6.01 17.77 -21.25
CA GLN A 112 -6.08 17.67 -22.71
C GLN A 112 -7.51 17.83 -23.25
N LEU A 113 -8.50 17.23 -22.60
CA LEU A 113 -9.91 17.30 -23.02
C LEU A 113 -10.56 18.69 -22.84
N ILE A 114 -9.99 19.55 -21.99
CA ILE A 114 -10.51 20.91 -21.74
C ILE A 114 -9.85 21.95 -22.65
N LYS A 115 -8.72 21.61 -23.28
CA LYS A 115 -7.97 22.49 -24.18
C LYS A 115 -8.43 22.44 -25.65
N GLU A 116 -9.32 21.53 -26.00
CA GLU A 116 -10.08 21.54 -27.26
C GLU A 116 -11.44 22.21 -27.06
#